data_AF-X1T8S4-F1
#
_entry.id   AF-X1T8S4-F1
#
_cell.length_a   1.000
_cell.length_b   1.000
_cell.length_c   1.000
_cell.angle_alpha   90.00
_cell.angle_beta   90.00
_cell.angle_gamma   90.00
#
_symmetry.space_group_name_H-M   'P 1'
#
loop_
_entity.id
_entity.type
_entity.pdbx_description
1 polymer ?
#
loop_
_entity_poly.entity_id
_entity_poly.type
_entity_poly.pdbx_seq_one_letter_code
_entity_poly.pdbx_strand_id
1 'polypeptide(L)' 'MIVTTVTVCVKPENIGDFIEASTENHESSIKEPGNMRFDVLQSMNDPTRFLLYEAYQSIMDPIIRTIC' A
#
# COMPACT_ATOMS: atom_id res chain seq x y z
N MET A 1 -14.00 8.17 8.04
CA MET A 1 -12.96 7.14 7.87
C MET A 1 -13.35 6.26 6.71
N ILE A 2 -12.43 6.11 5.76
CA ILE A 2 -12.59 5.28 4.56
C ILE A 2 -11.41 4.32 4.55
N VAL A 3 -11.69 3.06 4.23
CA VAL A 3 -10.68 2.02 4.14
C VAL A 3 -10.66 1.50 2.71
N THR A 4 -9.50 1.52 2.10
CA THR A 4 -9.23 0.93 0.79
C THR A 4 -8.31 -0.27 0.98
N THR A 5 -8.66 -1.38 0.34
CA THR A 5 -7.83 -2.59 0.31
C THR A 5 -7.43 -2.88 -1.12
N VAL A 6 -6.13 -2.78 -1.40
CA VAL A 6 -5.59 -3.06 -2.73
C VAL A 6 -4.80 -4.36 -2.68
N THR A 7 -5.22 -5.34 -3.48
CA THR A 7 -4.49 -6.61 -3.62
C THR A 7 -3.63 -6.57 -4.86
N VAL A 8 -2.34 -6.84 -4.71
CA VAL A 8 -1.35 -6.82 -5.80
C VAL A 8 -0.77 -8.22 -5.98
N CYS A 9 -0.68 -8.68 -7.22
CA CYS A 9 0.06 -9.88 -7.60
C CYS A 9 1.31 -9.45 -8.38
N VAL A 10 2.47 -9.68 -7.80
CA VAL A 10 3.78 -9.26 -8.33
C VAL A 10 4.42 -10.44 -9.05
N LYS A 11 5.13 -10.17 -10.14
CA LYS A 11 5.94 -11.22 -10.78
C LYS A 11 7.04 -11.69 -9.80
N PRO A 12 7.32 -13.00 -9.67
CA PRO A 12 8.30 -13.50 -8.70
C PRO A 12 9.67 -12.80 -8.77
N GLU A 13 10.13 -12.47 -9.97
CA GLU A 13 11.39 -11.76 -10.22
C GLU A 13 11.42 -10.31 -9.70
N ASN A 14 10.26 -9.70 -9.43
CA ASN A 14 10.12 -8.29 -9.03
C ASN A 14 9.69 -8.15 -7.56
N ILE A 15 9.68 -9.22 -6.76
CA ILE A 15 9.24 -9.14 -5.35
C ILE A 15 10.12 -8.17 -4.55
N GLY A 16 11.43 -8.20 -4.74
CA GLY A 16 12.37 -7.31 -4.04
C GLY A 16 12.09 -5.84 -4.37
N ASP A 17 12.06 -5.51 -5.66
CA ASP A 17 11.76 -4.17 -6.17
C ASP A 17 10.40 -3.66 -5.66
N PHE A 18 9.39 -4.54 -5.61
CA PHE A 18 8.08 -4.17 -5.09
C PHE A 18 8.12 -3.88 -3.59
N ILE A 19 8.85 -4.67 -2.79
CA ILE A 19 9.01 -4.42 -1.35
C ILE A 19 9.68 -3.06 -1.12
N GLU A 20 10.76 -2.74 -1.86
CA GLU A 20 11.44 -1.46 -1.76
C GLU A 20 10.51 -0.29 -2.10
N ALA A 21 9.89 -0.33 -3.28
CA ALA A 21 9.00 0.74 -3.74
C ALA A 21 7.76 0.92 -2.84
N SER A 22 7.17 -0.18 -2.36
CA SER A 22 6.00 -0.12 -1.47
C SER A 22 6.37 0.35 -0.06
N THR A 23 7.60 0.10 0.40
CA THR A 23 8.11 0.63 1.67
C THR A 23 8.28 2.15 1.60
N GLU A 24 8.90 2.67 0.54
CA GLU A 24 9.02 4.13 0.32
C GLU A 24 7.65 4.80 0.23
N ASN A 25 6.70 4.14 -0.43
CA ASN A 25 5.32 4.61 -0.50
C ASN A 25 4.68 4.67 0.90
N HIS A 26 4.77 3.59 1.68
CA HIS A 26 4.29 3.56 3.07
C HIS A 26 4.87 4.71 3.90
N GLU A 27 6.19 4.88 3.89
CA GLU A 27 6.89 5.92 4.66
C GLU A 27 6.48 7.35 4.27
N SER A 28 6.03 7.53 3.03
CA SER A 28 5.50 8.80 2.53
C SER A 28 4.04 8.98 2.95
N SER A 29 3.21 7.95 2.77
CA SER A 29 1.77 8.00 3.03
C SER A 29 1.43 8.21 4.51
N ILE A 30 2.19 7.62 5.44
CA ILE A 30 1.95 7.84 6.88
C ILE A 30 2.20 9.30 7.33
N LYS A 31 2.85 10.12 6.48
CA LYS A 31 3.08 11.55 6.73
C LYS A 31 1.98 12.41 6.10
N GLU A 32 1.09 11.84 5.30
CA GLU A 32 0.03 12.58 4.63
C GLU A 32 -1.04 13.04 5.63
N PRO A 33 -1.57 14.28 5.47
CA PRO A 33 -2.70 14.74 6.24
C PRO A 33 -3.89 13.79 6.09
N GLY A 34 -4.50 13.39 7.21
CA GLY A 34 -5.66 12.51 7.19
C GLY A 34 -5.34 11.03 7.01
N ASN A 35 -4.08 10.63 6.79
CA ASN A 35 -3.67 9.24 6.89
C ASN A 35 -3.84 8.76 8.35
N MET A 36 -4.59 7.68 8.53
CA MET A 36 -4.76 7.03 9.83
C MET A 36 -3.96 5.72 9.90
N ARG A 37 -3.80 5.05 8.76
CA ARG A 37 -3.01 3.83 8.61
C ARG A 37 -2.65 3.61 7.16
N PHE A 38 -1.45 3.11 6.92
CA PHE A 38 -1.05 2.57 5.63
C PHE A 38 -0.20 1.34 5.95
N ASP A 39 -0.64 0.12 5.64
CA ASP A 39 0.17 -1.08 5.85
C ASP A 39 0.45 -1.77 4.51
N VAL A 40 1.66 -2.28 4.36
CA VAL A 40 2.04 -3.19 3.29
C VAL A 40 2.22 -4.58 3.87
N LEU A 41 1.36 -5.52 3.47
CA LEU A 41 1.31 -6.86 4.04
C LEU A 41 1.61 -7.89 2.94
N GLN A 42 2.64 -8.72 3.14
CA GLN A 42 2.93 -9.84 2.27
C GLN A 42 2.21 -11.11 2.76
N SER A 43 1.62 -11.86 1.85
CA SER A 43 0.95 -13.13 2.18
C SER A 43 1.96 -14.19 2.66
N MET A 44 1.64 -14.87 3.75
CA MET A 44 2.45 -15.99 4.25
C MET A 44 2.34 -17.25 3.38
N ASN A 45 1.27 -17.39 2.60
CA ASN A 45 1.02 -18.56 1.77
C ASN A 45 1.55 -18.39 0.33
N ASP A 46 1.72 -17.15 -0.13
CA ASP A 46 2.13 -16.83 -1.49
C ASP A 46 2.92 -15.51 -1.49
N PRO A 47 4.25 -15.55 -1.57
CA PRO A 47 5.09 -14.34 -1.47
C PRO A 47 4.90 -13.37 -2.64
N THR A 48 4.22 -13.78 -3.71
CA THR A 48 3.89 -12.90 -4.84
C THR A 48 2.68 -11.99 -4.57
N ARG A 49 1.95 -12.24 -3.47
CA ARG A 49 0.73 -11.51 -3.14
C ARG A 49 0.93 -10.53 -2.00
N PHE A 50 0.49 -9.31 -2.24
CA PHE A 50 0.55 -8.22 -1.28
C PHE A 50 -0.84 -7.58 -1.09
N LEU A 51 -1.08 -7.08 0.12
CA LEU A 51 -2.22 -6.25 0.47
C LEU A 51 -1.70 -4.89 0.94
N LEU A 52 -2.15 -3.82 0.28
CA LEU A 52 -2.03 -2.46 0.79
C LEU A 52 -3.33 -2.13 1.52
N TYR A 53 -3.23 -1.90 2.82
CA TYR A 53 -4.34 -1.50 3.67
C TYR A 53 -4.22 -0.01 3.96
N GLU A 54 -5.16 0.77 3.44
CA GLU A 54 -5.10 2.23 3.46
C GLU A 54 -6.32 2.77 4.19
N ALA A 55 -6.11 3.44 5.32
CA ALA A 55 -7.18 4.07 6.08
C ALA A 55 -6.96 5.59 6.17
N TYR A 56 -7.93 6.34 5.67
CA TYR A 56 -7.91 7.81 5.67
C TYR A 56 -9.17 8.39 6.32
N GLN A 57 -9.08 9.63 6.79
CA GLN A 57 -10.19 10.30 7.47
C GLN A 57 -11.40 10.52 6.54
N SER A 58 -11.19 10.95 5.29
CA SER A 58 -12.23 11.18 4.28
C SER A 58 -11.81 10.77 2.85
N ILE A 59 -12.76 10.76 1.91
CA ILE A 59 -12.51 10.42 0.49
C ILE A 59 -11.74 11.50 -0.30
N MET A 60 -11.58 12.70 0.26
CA MET A 60 -10.87 13.81 -0.42
C MET A 60 -9.39 13.90 -0.01
N ASP A 61 -9.01 13.15 1.02
CA ASP A 61 -7.65 13.11 1.55
C ASP A 61 -6.69 12.15 0.83
N PRO A 62 -7.13 11.02 0.19
CA PRO A 62 -6.19 10.22 -0.55
C PRO A 62 -5.77 11.05 -1.76
N ILE A 63 -4.52 11.51 -1.77
CA ILE A 63 -3.82 11.82 -3.01
C ILE A 63 -3.71 10.46 -3.70
N ILE A 64 -4.76 10.06 -4.43
CA ILE A 64 -4.74 8.84 -5.24
C ILE A 64 -3.70 9.08 -6.33
N ARG A 65 -2.43 8.90 -5.99
CA ARG A 65 -1.41 8.51 -6.94
C ARG A 65 -1.86 7.13 -7.36
N THR A 66 -2.28 7.01 -8.61
CA THR A 66 -2.35 5.71 -9.27
C THR A 66 -0.97 5.07 -9.09
N ILE A 67 -0.83 4.16 -8.12
CA ILE A 67 0.35 3.32 -7.97
C ILE A 67 0.12 2.11 -8.88
N CYS A 68 0.10 2.37 -10.19
CA CYS A 68 0.25 1.42 -11.29
C CYS A 68 0.88 2.19 -12.45
#